data_AF-A0A946QBG2-F1
#
_entry.id   AF-A0A946QBG2-F1
#
_cell.length_a   1.000
_cell.length_b   1.000
_cell.length_c   1.000
_cell.angle_alpha   90.00
_cell.angle_beta   90.00
_cell.angle_gamma   90.00
#
_symmetry.space_group_name_H-M   'P 1'
#
loop_
_entity.id
_entity.type
_entity.pdbx_description
1 polymer ?
#
loop_
_entity_poly.entity_id
_entity_poly.type
_entity_poly.pdbx_seq_one_letter_code
_entity_poly.pdbx_strand_id
1 'polypeptide(L)'
;PTKLIEGLVENEGVQQSLGLLKPSGTPNLLWRQILVNKQHTFVRAKDYASFCIAMIHMEQGHYQDAIEWFERRTIINTNEGAANAEGKEATPAVNAAANKNVPVGQPTVNIQDILSGNSLTHGVTEDISLTRSAFQDLALYNLARCYVALDQQAAAAELLQNSESEQQTGDQQLSKLLRE
;
A
#
# COMPACT_ATOMS: atom_id res chain seq x y z
N PRO A 1 -2.13 14.42 18.17
CA PRO A 1 -1.22 13.43 17.54
C PRO A 1 -0.82 13.80 16.10
N THR A 2 -1.77 14.26 15.27
CA THR A 2 -1.59 14.56 13.83
C THR A 2 -0.64 15.73 13.54
N LYS A 3 -0.65 16.80 14.34
CA LYS A 3 0.24 17.97 14.18
C LYS A 3 1.74 17.65 14.30
N LEU A 4 2.10 16.57 15.01
CA LEU A 4 3.49 16.12 15.16
C LEU A 4 4.00 15.46 13.86
N ILE A 5 3.10 14.88 13.06
CA ILE A 5 3.45 14.22 11.79
C ILE A 5 3.58 15.24 10.67
N GLU A 6 2.72 16.26 10.65
CA GLU A 6 2.77 17.34 9.66
C GLU A 6 4.12 18.10 9.70
N GLY A 7 4.69 18.30 10.89
CA GLY A 7 6.00 18.93 11.05
C GLY A 7 7.21 18.01 10.74
N LEU A 8 7.02 16.70 10.58
CA LEU A 8 8.11 15.78 10.20
C LEU A 8 8.44 15.91 8.71
N VAL A 9 7.43 16.20 7.88
CA VAL A 9 7.58 16.29 6.43
C VAL A 9 8.54 17.42 6.05
N GLU A 10 8.58 18.50 6.81
CA GLU A 10 9.46 19.65 6.55
C GLU A 10 10.76 19.60 7.37
N ASN A 11 10.96 18.58 8.20
CA ASN A 11 12.13 18.48 9.07
C ASN A 11 13.32 17.87 8.31
N GLU A 12 14.19 18.73 7.78
CA GLU A 12 15.42 18.32 7.08
C GLU A 12 16.30 17.38 7.91
N GLY A 13 16.39 17.58 9.23
CA GLY A 13 17.19 16.72 10.11
C GLY A 13 16.65 15.29 10.19
N VAL A 14 15.32 15.13 10.20
CA VAL A 14 14.66 13.81 10.16
C VAL A 14 14.82 13.18 8.78
N GLN A 15 14.59 13.94 7.70
CA GLN A 15 14.81 13.45 6.34
C GLN A 15 16.26 13.01 6.13
N GLN A 16 17.24 13.75 6.65
CA GLN A 16 18.65 13.39 6.60
C GLN A 16 18.93 12.10 7.38
N SER A 17 18.39 11.97 8.59
CA SER A 17 18.55 10.78 9.44
C SER A 17 17.92 9.53 8.81
N LEU A 18 16.81 9.69 8.08
CA LEU A 18 16.15 8.63 7.32
C LEU A 18 16.84 8.35 5.98
N GLY A 19 17.83 9.16 5.59
CA GLY A 19 18.53 9.06 4.31
C GLY A 19 17.64 9.38 3.12
N LEU A 20 16.76 10.36 3.27
CA LEU A 20 15.84 10.88 2.26
C LEU A 20 16.35 12.12 1.52
N LEU A 21 17.41 12.74 2.05
CA LEU A 21 18.14 13.78 1.34
C LEU A 21 19.28 13.15 0.54
N LYS A 22 19.48 13.62 -0.69
CA LYS A 22 20.56 13.14 -1.53
C LYS A 22 21.91 13.62 -0.96
N PRO A 23 22.85 12.72 -0.65
CA PRO A 23 24.18 13.13 -0.21
C PRO A 23 24.94 13.85 -1.33
N SER A 24 25.79 14.81 -0.96
CA SER A 24 26.70 15.48 -1.88
C SER A 24 27.64 14.45 -2.53
N GLY A 25 27.68 14.40 -3.86
CA GLY A 25 28.54 13.49 -4.62
C GLY A 25 27.89 12.15 -5.03
N THR A 26 26.69 11.83 -4.55
CA THR A 26 25.98 10.62 -5.00
C THR A 26 25.40 10.82 -6.42
N PRO A 27 25.57 9.87 -7.35
CA PRO A 27 24.88 9.92 -8.64
C PRO A 27 23.35 9.87 -8.47
N ASN A 28 22.61 10.58 -9.33
CA ASN A 28 21.13 10.62 -9.25
C ASN A 28 20.49 9.23 -9.33
N LEU A 29 21.02 8.35 -10.19
CA LEU A 29 20.49 7.01 -10.40
C LEU A 29 20.67 6.13 -9.16
N LEU A 30 21.86 6.15 -8.55
CA LEU A 30 22.13 5.43 -7.31
C LEU A 30 21.25 5.93 -6.17
N TRP A 31 21.04 7.25 -6.08
CA TRP A 31 20.14 7.82 -5.09
C TRP A 31 18.70 7.30 -5.30
N ARG A 32 18.17 7.38 -6.52
CA ARG A 32 16.83 6.84 -6.82
C ARG A 32 16.67 5.38 -6.43
N GLN A 33 17.66 4.53 -6.69
CA GLN A 33 17.61 3.13 -6.28
C GLN A 33 17.50 2.96 -4.76
N ILE A 34 18.20 3.78 -3.98
CA ILE A 34 18.13 3.74 -2.51
C ILE A 34 16.74 4.15 -2.03
N LEU A 35 16.10 5.14 -2.66
CA LEU A 35 14.70 5.51 -2.35
C LEU A 35 13.75 4.36 -2.56
N VAL A 36 13.80 3.75 -3.75
CA VAL A 36 12.94 2.62 -4.11
C VAL A 36 13.14 1.47 -3.12
N ASN A 37 14.39 1.14 -2.78
CA ASN A 37 14.69 0.08 -1.82
C ASN A 37 14.15 0.40 -0.41
N LYS A 38 14.25 1.66 0.04
CA LYS A 38 13.67 2.09 1.33
C LYS A 38 12.15 1.98 1.31
N GLN A 39 11.50 2.46 0.26
CA GLN A 39 10.06 2.37 0.08
C GLN A 39 9.59 0.91 0.10
N HIS A 40 10.24 0.02 -0.66
CA HIS A 40 9.95 -1.42 -0.63
C HIS A 40 10.08 -2.00 0.78
N THR A 41 11.08 -1.59 1.55
CA THR A 41 11.25 -2.04 2.93
C THR A 41 10.10 -1.60 3.82
N PHE A 42 9.67 -0.33 3.72
CA PHE A 42 8.54 0.19 4.48
C PHE A 42 7.21 -0.46 4.10
N VAL A 43 6.95 -0.64 2.81
CA VAL A 43 5.75 -1.34 2.33
C VAL A 43 5.72 -2.77 2.87
N ARG A 44 6.81 -3.53 2.73
CA ARG A 44 6.86 -4.91 3.25
C ARG A 44 6.68 -4.98 4.77
N ALA A 45 7.27 -4.04 5.50
CA ALA A 45 7.10 -3.96 6.94
C ALA A 45 5.64 -3.64 7.34
N LYS A 46 5.00 -2.69 6.65
CA LYS A 46 3.59 -2.34 6.84
C LYS A 46 2.66 -3.50 6.49
N ASP A 47 2.93 -4.19 5.38
CA ASP A 47 2.19 -5.37 4.94
C ASP A 47 2.23 -6.49 5.97
N TYR A 48 3.42 -6.76 6.51
CA TYR A 48 3.61 -7.76 7.56
C TYR A 48 2.90 -7.36 8.86
N ALA A 49 3.11 -6.12 9.31
CA ALA A 49 2.50 -5.63 10.54
C ALA A 49 0.97 -5.64 10.47
N SER A 50 0.40 -5.16 9.37
CA SER A 50 -1.06 -5.15 9.16
C SER A 50 -1.64 -6.57 9.15
N PHE A 51 -0.95 -7.53 8.52
CA PHE A 51 -1.35 -8.94 8.55
C PHE A 51 -1.34 -9.50 9.99
N CYS A 52 -0.27 -9.26 10.75
CA CYS A 52 -0.17 -9.71 12.13
C CYS A 52 -1.26 -9.10 13.03
N ILE A 53 -1.57 -7.81 12.86
CA ILE A 53 -2.64 -7.15 13.63
C ILE A 53 -4.00 -7.79 13.31
N ALA A 54 -4.32 -8.00 12.03
CA ALA A 54 -5.55 -8.67 11.62
C ALA A 54 -5.68 -10.07 12.24
N MET A 55 -4.60 -10.85 12.20
CA MET A 55 -4.55 -12.18 12.83
C MET A 55 -4.78 -12.12 14.34
N ILE A 56 -4.19 -11.16 15.05
CA ILE A 56 -4.41 -11.01 16.50
C ILE A 56 -5.89 -10.72 16.81
N HIS A 57 -6.52 -9.81 16.08
CA HIS A 57 -7.95 -9.53 16.25
C HIS A 57 -8.81 -10.77 15.94
N MET A 58 -8.49 -11.51 14.87
CA MET A 58 -9.19 -12.74 14.51
C MET A 58 -9.09 -13.80 15.61
N GLU A 59 -7.88 -14.06 16.13
CA GLU A 59 -7.66 -15.05 17.21
C GLU A 59 -8.32 -14.66 18.53
N GLN A 60 -8.55 -13.36 18.75
CA GLN A 60 -9.31 -12.85 19.91
C GLN A 60 -10.84 -12.90 19.70
N GLY A 61 -11.32 -13.31 18.52
CA GLY A 61 -12.73 -13.30 18.17
C GLY A 61 -13.27 -11.91 17.79
N HIS A 62 -12.41 -10.90 17.65
CA HIS A 62 -12.76 -9.57 17.16
C HIS A 62 -12.82 -9.56 15.63
N TYR A 63 -13.73 -10.34 15.05
CA TYR A 63 -13.77 -10.58 13.60
C TYR A 63 -14.03 -9.32 12.77
N GLN A 64 -14.83 -8.37 13.28
CA GLN A 64 -15.10 -7.11 12.57
C GLN A 64 -13.83 -6.26 12.40
N ASP A 65 -13.03 -6.14 13.46
CA ASP A 65 -11.76 -5.42 13.40
C ASP A 65 -10.76 -6.14 12.50
N ALA A 66 -10.74 -7.48 12.56
CA ALA A 66 -9.88 -8.29 11.69
C ALA A 66 -10.21 -8.07 10.21
N ILE A 67 -11.49 -8.02 9.85
CA ILE A 67 -11.96 -7.69 8.50
C ILE A 67 -11.43 -6.31 8.08
N GLU A 68 -11.62 -5.28 8.91
CA GLU A 68 -11.16 -3.92 8.61
C GLU A 68 -9.65 -3.88 8.32
N TRP A 69 -8.84 -4.61 9.10
CA TRP A 69 -7.40 -4.71 8.87
C TRP A 69 -7.03 -5.51 7.62
N PHE A 70 -7.69 -6.65 7.37
CA PHE A 70 -7.45 -7.43 6.17
C PHE A 70 -7.83 -6.65 4.90
N GLU A 71 -8.97 -5.96 4.89
CA GLU A 71 -9.44 -5.16 3.74
C GLU A 71 -8.58 -3.92 3.49
N ARG A 72 -8.25 -3.16 4.54
CA ARG A 72 -7.35 -1.99 4.38
C ARG A 72 -5.98 -2.39 3.86
N ARG A 73 -5.52 -3.60 4.16
CA ARG A 73 -4.28 -4.15 3.61
C ARG A 73 -4.43 -4.57 2.14
N THR A 74 -5.53 -5.24 1.78
CA THR A 74 -5.72 -5.79 0.42
C THR A 74 -6.14 -4.74 -0.61
N ILE A 75 -6.86 -3.68 -0.20
CA ILE A 75 -7.34 -2.60 -1.08
C ILE A 75 -6.19 -1.72 -1.61
N ILE A 76 -5.01 -1.76 -1.01
CA ILE A 76 -3.84 -1.01 -1.50
C ILE A 76 -3.34 -1.55 -2.85
N ASN A 77 -3.71 -2.77 -3.28
CA ASN A 77 -3.17 -3.39 -4.49
C ASN A 77 -4.13 -3.49 -5.70
N THR A 78 -5.43 -3.21 -5.56
CA THR A 78 -6.39 -3.41 -6.67
C THR A 78 -6.81 -2.12 -7.39
N ASN A 79 -6.75 -0.94 -6.75
CA ASN A 79 -7.32 0.28 -7.33
C ASN A 79 -6.32 1.28 -7.90
N GLU A 80 -5.00 1.10 -7.72
CA GLU A 80 -4.00 2.00 -8.34
C GLU A 80 -3.70 1.65 -9.81
N GLY A 81 -4.14 0.48 -10.30
CA GLY A 81 -4.00 0.07 -11.71
C GLY A 81 -5.18 0.46 -12.62
N ALA A 82 -6.39 0.66 -12.07
CA ALA A 82 -7.59 0.88 -12.87
C ALA A 82 -7.87 2.37 -13.17
N ALA A 83 -7.38 3.30 -12.34
CA ALA A 83 -7.62 4.74 -12.53
C ALA A 83 -6.80 5.39 -13.65
N ASN A 84 -5.86 4.67 -14.28
CA ASN A 84 -5.00 5.19 -15.34
C ASN A 84 -5.41 4.74 -16.76
N ALA A 85 -6.51 3.99 -16.91
CA ALA A 85 -6.88 3.38 -18.20
C ALA A 85 -8.04 4.06 -18.95
N GLU A 86 -8.85 4.92 -18.31
CA GLU A 86 -10.00 5.54 -18.98
C GLU A 86 -10.07 7.04 -18.68
N GLY A 87 -9.51 7.83 -19.59
CA GLY A 87 -9.52 9.29 -19.49
C GLY A 87 -8.64 9.99 -20.51
N LYS A 88 -8.72 9.57 -21.78
CA LYS A 88 -8.17 10.34 -22.91
C LYS A 88 -9.09 11.55 -23.13
N GLU A 89 -8.96 12.59 -22.31
CA GLU A 89 -9.60 13.87 -22.59
C GLU A 89 -8.63 15.04 -22.36
N ALA A 90 -8.73 15.98 -23.28
CA ALA A 90 -7.72 16.98 -23.58
C ALA A 90 -7.36 17.85 -22.36
N THR A 91 -6.06 18.03 -22.15
CA THR A 91 -5.48 19.08 -21.31
C THR A 91 -6.05 20.45 -21.68
N PRO A 92 -6.72 21.17 -20.77
CA PRO A 92 -6.75 22.61 -20.84
C PRO A 92 -5.46 23.13 -20.18
N ALA A 93 -4.59 23.71 -20.99
CA ALA A 93 -3.48 24.52 -20.52
C ALA A 93 -4.04 25.71 -19.73
N VAL A 94 -3.81 25.75 -18.42
CA VAL A 94 -4.06 26.96 -17.61
C VAL A 94 -2.99 27.13 -16.53
N ASN A 95 -2.09 28.05 -16.86
CA ASN A 95 -1.45 29.06 -16.01
C ASN A 95 -0.37 28.65 -15.01
N ALA A 96 0.85 28.82 -15.51
CA ALA A 96 1.98 29.36 -14.78
C ALA A 96 1.61 30.67 -14.04
N ALA A 97 1.21 30.55 -12.77
CA ALA A 97 1.36 31.62 -11.80
C ALA A 97 2.54 31.26 -10.91
N ALA A 98 3.67 31.91 -11.20
CA ALA A 98 4.93 31.70 -10.56
C ALA A 98 4.85 32.03 -9.06
N ASN A 99 4.99 31.01 -8.20
CA ASN A 99 5.50 31.24 -6.86
C ASN A 99 7.02 31.03 -6.91
N LYS A 100 7.71 32.12 -7.29
CA LYS A 100 9.17 32.22 -7.26
C LYS A 100 9.60 32.18 -5.80
N ASN A 101 10.10 31.03 -5.32
CA ASN A 101 11.12 30.89 -4.25
C ASN A 101 11.43 29.41 -3.91
N VAL A 102 11.41 28.49 -4.87
CA VAL A 102 11.98 27.15 -4.64
C VAL A 102 13.42 27.16 -5.16
N PRO A 103 14.45 26.94 -4.31
CA PRO A 103 15.82 26.84 -4.77
C PRO A 103 15.93 25.69 -5.78
N VAL A 104 16.70 25.89 -6.85
CA VAL A 104 17.09 24.82 -7.77
C VAL A 104 17.96 23.83 -6.99
N GLY A 105 17.33 22.84 -6.37
CA GLY A 105 18.02 21.94 -5.45
C GLY A 105 17.12 20.78 -5.06
N GLN A 106 17.31 19.65 -5.76
CA GLN A 106 16.83 18.29 -5.46
C GLN A 106 15.32 18.10 -5.22
N PRO A 107 14.70 17.04 -5.78
CA PRO A 107 13.32 16.71 -5.43
C PRO A 107 13.25 16.38 -3.93
N THR A 108 12.50 17.18 -3.17
CA THR A 108 12.16 16.89 -1.78
C THR A 108 11.26 15.67 -1.76
N VAL A 109 11.75 14.56 -1.20
CA VAL A 109 10.93 13.34 -1.08
C VAL A 109 10.04 13.47 0.14
N ASN A 110 8.73 13.43 -0.08
CA ASN A 110 7.77 13.49 1.00
C ASN A 110 7.81 12.18 1.80
N ILE A 111 8.07 12.29 3.11
CA ILE A 111 8.04 11.15 4.05
C ILE A 111 6.70 10.43 3.95
N GLN A 112 5.61 11.17 3.73
CA GLN A 112 4.28 10.61 3.58
C GLN A 112 4.15 9.71 2.35
N ASP A 113 4.85 10.00 1.25
CA ASP A 113 4.84 9.13 0.06
C ASP A 113 5.54 7.79 0.38
N ILE A 114 6.59 7.82 1.20
CA ILE A 114 7.29 6.61 1.65
C ILE A 114 6.45 5.80 2.65
N LEU A 115 5.75 6.48 3.57
CA LEU A 115 4.99 5.84 4.65
C LEU A 115 3.57 5.42 4.26
N SER A 116 2.95 6.11 3.29
CA SER A 116 1.64 5.72 2.75
C SER A 116 1.70 4.38 2.05
N GLY A 117 2.83 4.06 1.43
CA GLY A 117 3.01 2.86 0.62
C GLY A 117 2.46 3.00 -0.80
N ASN A 118 2.07 4.20 -1.21
CA ASN A 118 1.63 4.49 -2.58
C ASN A 118 2.83 4.96 -3.42
N SER A 119 2.67 5.00 -4.74
CA SER A 119 3.70 5.49 -5.67
C SER A 119 4.23 6.87 -5.25
N LEU A 120 5.53 7.14 -5.47
CA LEU A 120 6.15 8.44 -5.20
C LEU A 120 5.53 9.49 -6.15
N THR A 121 4.39 10.06 -5.75
CA THR A 121 3.54 10.96 -6.55
C THR A 121 4.29 12.16 -7.12
N HIS A 122 5.44 12.51 -6.53
CA HIS A 122 6.27 13.65 -6.92
C HIS A 122 7.70 13.31 -7.37
N GLY A 123 8.07 12.03 -7.62
CA GLY A 123 9.50 11.74 -7.78
C GLY A 123 10.00 10.50 -8.51
N VAL A 124 9.23 9.45 -8.75
CA VAL A 124 9.76 8.27 -9.45
C VAL A 124 8.68 7.60 -10.29
N THR A 125 8.59 7.99 -11.57
CA THR A 125 7.89 7.27 -12.65
C THR A 125 8.76 6.11 -13.16
N GLU A 126 9.21 5.24 -12.28
CA GLU A 126 9.51 3.86 -12.69
C GLU A 126 8.36 3.02 -12.15
N ASP A 127 8.05 1.94 -12.85
CA ASP A 127 6.97 1.02 -12.54
C ASP A 127 7.23 0.38 -11.16
N ILE A 128 6.89 1.10 -10.08
CA ILE A 128 6.85 0.64 -8.69
C ILE A 128 5.58 -0.19 -8.55
N SER A 129 5.39 -1.16 -9.45
CA SER A 129 4.40 -2.20 -9.26
C SER A 129 4.90 -2.97 -8.03
N LEU A 130 4.36 -2.59 -6.88
CA LEU A 130 4.57 -3.31 -5.63
C LEU A 130 3.97 -4.68 -5.88
N THR A 131 4.86 -5.64 -6.12
CA THR A 131 4.52 -7.05 -6.34
C THR A 131 3.51 -7.51 -5.29
N ARG A 132 2.53 -8.32 -5.72
CA ARG A 132 1.54 -9.00 -4.86
C ARG A 132 2.17 -9.37 -3.51
N SER A 133 1.57 -8.88 -2.43
CA SER A 133 2.12 -9.08 -1.08
C SER A 133 2.28 -10.56 -0.75
N ALA A 134 3.36 -10.95 -0.06
CA ALA A 134 3.64 -12.34 0.29
C ALA A 134 2.55 -12.99 1.17
N PHE A 135 1.73 -12.17 1.87
CA PHE A 135 0.60 -12.65 2.67
C PHE A 135 -0.75 -12.34 2.03
N GLN A 136 -0.80 -11.98 0.74
CA GLN A 136 -2.07 -11.66 0.08
C GLN A 136 -3.06 -12.82 0.19
N ASP A 137 -2.61 -14.01 -0.14
CA ASP A 137 -3.46 -15.20 -0.23
C ASP A 137 -3.90 -15.68 1.14
N LEU A 138 -2.96 -15.71 2.08
CA LEU A 138 -3.25 -15.99 3.50
C LEU A 138 -4.23 -14.97 4.10
N ALA A 139 -4.15 -13.70 3.71
CA ALA A 139 -5.09 -12.70 4.17
C ALA A 139 -6.48 -12.87 3.57
N LEU A 140 -6.59 -13.17 2.26
CA LEU A 140 -7.89 -13.45 1.63
C LEU A 140 -8.56 -14.66 2.25
N TYR A 141 -7.80 -15.73 2.50
CA TYR A 141 -8.31 -16.91 3.19
C TYR A 141 -8.80 -16.60 4.61
N ASN A 142 -8.01 -15.89 5.42
CA ASN A 142 -8.41 -15.55 6.79
C ASN A 142 -9.53 -14.50 6.83
N LEU A 143 -9.61 -13.61 5.84
CA LEU A 143 -10.74 -12.71 5.64
C LEU A 143 -12.03 -13.51 5.40
N ALA A 144 -11.99 -14.52 4.52
CA ALA A 144 -13.12 -15.42 4.31
C ALA A 144 -13.54 -16.12 5.60
N ARG A 145 -12.58 -16.58 6.43
CA ARG A 145 -12.88 -17.16 7.75
C ARG A 145 -13.55 -16.18 8.70
N CYS A 146 -13.13 -14.91 8.70
CA CYS A 146 -13.79 -13.88 9.50
C CYS A 146 -15.23 -13.66 9.04
N TYR A 147 -15.46 -13.64 7.72
CA TYR A 147 -16.80 -13.55 7.15
C TYR A 147 -17.70 -14.73 7.57
N VAL A 148 -17.17 -15.96 7.53
CA VAL A 148 -17.89 -17.14 8.02
C VAL A 148 -18.25 -17.01 9.51
N ALA A 149 -17.32 -16.51 10.34
CA ALA A 149 -17.55 -16.34 11.76
C ALA A 149 -18.63 -15.29 12.11
N LEU A 150 -18.98 -14.42 11.16
CA LEU A 150 -20.05 -13.41 11.27
C LEU A 150 -21.31 -13.78 10.48
N ASP A 151 -21.47 -15.05 10.12
CA ASP A 151 -22.59 -15.56 9.32
C ASP A 151 -22.70 -14.92 7.91
N GLN A 152 -21.61 -14.36 7.39
CA GLN A 152 -21.53 -13.75 6.05
C GLN A 152 -20.99 -14.75 5.02
N GLN A 153 -21.62 -15.92 4.94
CA GLN A 153 -21.17 -17.05 4.12
C GLN A 153 -21.09 -16.70 2.62
N ALA A 154 -22.03 -15.90 2.11
CA ALA A 154 -22.04 -15.47 0.72
C ALA A 154 -20.79 -14.64 0.36
N ALA A 155 -20.41 -13.68 1.21
CA ALA A 155 -19.21 -12.86 1.01
C ALA A 155 -17.93 -13.71 1.06
N ALA A 156 -17.85 -14.63 2.02
CA ALA A 156 -16.74 -15.58 2.11
C ALA A 156 -16.62 -16.46 0.86
N ALA A 157 -17.74 -16.95 0.34
CA ALA A 157 -17.77 -17.81 -0.83
C ALA A 157 -17.42 -17.06 -2.12
N GLU A 158 -17.86 -15.81 -2.27
CA GLU A 158 -17.48 -14.94 -3.39
C GLU A 158 -15.97 -14.68 -3.38
N LEU A 159 -15.42 -14.34 -2.21
CA LEU A 159 -14.01 -14.04 -2.03
C LEU A 159 -13.08 -15.20 -2.45
N LEU A 160 -13.48 -16.44 -2.16
CA LEU A 160 -12.67 -17.64 -2.43
C LEU A 160 -12.91 -18.27 -3.81
N GLN A 161 -13.96 -17.86 -4.55
CA GLN A 161 -14.38 -18.54 -5.77
C GLN A 161 -13.28 -18.59 -6.84
N ASN A 162 -12.57 -17.48 -6.99
CA ASN A 162 -11.52 -17.30 -7.99
C ASN A 162 -10.14 -17.20 -7.33
N SER A 163 -9.94 -17.88 -6.19
CA SER A 163 -8.65 -17.87 -5.51
C SER A 163 -7.57 -18.43 -6.44
N GLU A 164 -6.49 -17.66 -6.60
CA GLU A 164 -5.26 -18.07 -7.30
C GLU A 164 -4.16 -18.48 -6.30
N SER A 165 -4.53 -18.79 -5.05
CA SER A 165 -3.56 -19.15 -4.02
C SER A 165 -2.91 -20.51 -4.31
N GLU A 166 -1.78 -20.79 -3.66
CA GLU A 166 -1.21 -22.15 -3.65
C GLU A 166 -2.20 -23.19 -3.08
N GLN A 167 -3.19 -22.75 -2.30
CA GLN A 167 -4.24 -23.57 -1.70
C GLN A 167 -5.58 -23.45 -2.44
N GLN A 168 -5.60 -22.96 -3.69
CA GLN A 168 -6.80 -22.67 -4.48
C GLN A 168 -7.83 -23.82 -4.49
N THR A 169 -7.37 -25.08 -4.49
CA THR A 169 -8.26 -26.25 -4.44
C THR A 169 -9.06 -26.30 -3.14
N GLY A 170 -8.41 -26.05 -2.01
CA GLY A 170 -9.07 -25.98 -0.71
C GLY A 170 -10.00 -24.76 -0.61
N ASP A 171 -9.57 -23.62 -1.14
CA ASP A 171 -10.37 -22.39 -1.18
C ASP A 171 -11.67 -22.59 -1.97
N GLN A 172 -11.59 -23.22 -3.15
CA GLN A 172 -12.74 -23.51 -3.99
C GLN A 172 -13.68 -24.55 -3.36
N GLN A 173 -13.13 -25.56 -2.67
CA GLN A 173 -13.94 -26.53 -1.92
C GLN A 173 -14.71 -25.85 -0.78
N LEU A 174 -14.05 -24.97 -0.02
CA LEU A 174 -14.69 -24.19 1.03
C LEU A 174 -15.74 -23.24 0.44
N SER A 175 -15.43 -22.53 -0.65
CA SER A 175 -16.38 -21.67 -1.37
C SER A 175 -17.65 -22.43 -1.76
N LYS A 176 -17.52 -23.66 -2.25
CA LYS A 176 -18.67 -24.51 -2.60
C LYS A 176 -19.50 -24.87 -1.38
N LEU A 177 -18.87 -25.33 -0.30
CA LEU A 177 -19.56 -25.71 0.95
C LEU A 177 -20.33 -24.54 1.58
N LEU A 178 -19.82 -23.32 1.45
CA LEU A 178 -20.46 -22.12 2.00
C LEU A 178 -21.69 -21.66 1.20
N ARG A 179 -21.96 -22.24 0.02
CA ARG A 179 -23.11 -21.93 -0.83
C ARG A 179 -24.24 -22.97 -0.74
N GLU A 180 -24.00 -24.06 -0.01
CA GLU A 180 -24.97 -25.13 0.25
C GLU A 180 -25.83 -24.80 1.49
#